data_AF-A0A099TA03-F1
#
_entry.id   AF-A0A099TA03-F1
#
_cell.length_a   1.000
_cell.length_b   1.000
_cell.length_c   1.000
_cell.angle_alpha   90.00
_cell.angle_beta   90.00
_cell.angle_gamma   90.00
#
_symmetry.space_group_name_H-M   'P 1'
#
loop_
_entity.id
_entity.type
_entity.pdbx_description
1 polymer ?
#
loop_
_entity_poly.entity_id
_entity_poly.type
_entity_poly.pdbx_seq_one_letter_code
_entity_poly.pdbx_strand_id
1 'polypeptide(L)' 'TTALGGERVMRRLGWASLEEMGRALLGEPRQAVLLTQRGDVVLADTGLGFGICTGASAVGMAPEGLVTVPLTSCRLAWPT' A
#
# COMPACT_ATOMS: atom_id res chain seq x y z
N THR A 1 -10.76 -6.65 -11.69
CA THR A 1 -10.39 -5.46 -12.47
C THR A 1 -9.01 -5.70 -13.06
N THR A 2 -8.66 -5.15 -14.23
CA THR A 2 -7.31 -5.29 -14.80
C THR A 2 -6.43 -4.12 -14.33
N ALA A 3 -5.10 -4.25 -14.40
CA ALA A 3 -4.17 -3.17 -14.06
C ALA A 3 -4.49 -1.86 -14.81
N LEU A 4 -4.78 -1.95 -16.11
CA LEU A 4 -5.22 -0.83 -16.94
C LEU A 4 -6.55 -0.22 -16.48
N GLY A 5 -7.47 -1.04 -15.97
CA GLY A 5 -8.72 -0.56 -15.38
C GLY A 5 -8.48 0.24 -14.11
N GLY A 6 -7.57 -0.23 -13.25
CA GLY A 6 -7.15 0.50 -12.05
C GLY A 6 -6.53 1.86 -12.38
N GLU A 7 -5.59 1.91 -13.33
CA GLU A 7 -4.95 3.15 -13.76
C GLU A 7 -5.96 4.18 -14.30
N ARG A 8 -6.96 3.74 -15.07
CA ARG A 8 -8.02 4.63 -15.58
C ARG A 8 -8.86 5.22 -14.45
N VAL A 9 -9.17 4.43 -13.43
CA VAL A 9 -9.91 4.91 -12.24
C VAL A 9 -9.07 5.93 -11.48
N MET A 10 -7.78 5.66 -11.25
CA MET A 10 -6.87 6.60 -10.60
C MET A 10 -6.82 7.94 -11.35
N ARG A 11 -6.68 7.91 -12.68
CA ARG A 11 -6.69 9.12 -13.51
C ARG A 11 -8.01 9.88 -13.42
N ARG A 12 -9.14 9.18 -13.42
CA ARG A 12 -10.47 9.78 -13.29
C ARG A 12 -10.67 10.47 -11.93
N LEU A 13 -10.06 9.92 -10.88
CA LEU A 13 -10.11 10.46 -9.52
C LEU A 13 -9.00 11.49 -9.23
N GLY A 14 -8.15 11.78 -10.23
CA GLY A 14 -7.10 12.79 -10.14
C GLY A 14 -5.85 12.35 -9.37
N TRP A 15 -5.64 11.03 -9.20
CA TRP A 15 -4.44 10.50 -8.54
C TRP A 15 -3.42 10.02 -9.57
N ALA A 16 -2.21 10.58 -9.52
CA ALA A 16 -1.10 10.22 -10.38
C ALA A 16 -0.31 9.01 -9.87
N SER A 17 -0.48 8.63 -8.59
CA SER A 17 0.23 7.51 -7.97
C SER A 17 -0.57 6.81 -6.88
N LEU A 18 -0.15 5.60 -6.51
CA LEU A 18 -0.70 4.89 -5.35
C LEU A 18 -0.45 5.67 -4.05
N GLU A 19 0.67 6.37 -3.93
CA GLU A 19 0.95 7.24 -2.78
C GLU A 19 -0.10 8.36 -2.67
N GLU A 20 -0.39 9.07 -3.78
CA GLU A 20 -1.41 10.13 -3.79
C GLU A 20 -2.80 9.58 -3.43
N MET A 21 -3.16 8.41 -3.98
CA MET A 21 -4.40 7.74 -3.61
C MET A 21 -4.43 7.40 -2.11
N GLY A 22 -3.34 6.86 -1.56
CA GLY A 22 -3.22 6.54 -0.14
C GLY A 22 -3.39 7.77 0.75
N ARG A 23 -2.74 8.88 0.39
CA ARG A 23 -2.87 10.15 1.12
C ARG A 23 -4.29 10.71 1.05
N ALA A 24 -4.92 10.65 -0.11
CA ALA A 24 -6.28 11.14 -0.31
C ALA A 24 -7.34 10.32 0.45
N LEU A 25 -7.16 8.99 0.55
CA LEU A 25 -8.14 8.09 1.16
C LEU A 25 -7.89 7.81 2.64
N LEU A 26 -6.63 7.73 3.07
CA LEU A 26 -6.22 7.30 4.41
C LEU A 26 -5.62 8.44 5.24
N GLY A 27 -5.44 9.63 4.66
CA GLY A 27 -4.81 10.77 5.31
C GLY A 27 -3.29 10.69 5.31
N GLU A 28 -2.64 11.34 6.27
CA GLU A 28 -1.18 11.35 6.34
C GLU A 28 -0.61 10.02 6.85
N PRO A 29 0.40 9.45 6.18
CA PRO A 29 1.08 8.27 6.67
C PRO A 29 1.85 8.56 7.97
N ARG A 30 2.19 7.50 8.69
CA ARG A 30 3.11 7.54 9.82
C ARG A 30 4.45 8.11 9.39
N GLN A 31 5.14 8.77 10.32
CA GLN A 31 6.48 9.31 10.11
C GLN A 31 7.52 8.24 9.73
N ALA A 32 7.32 7.00 10.21
CA ALA A 32 8.18 5.88 9.88
C ALA A 32 7.37 4.58 9.78
N VAL A 33 7.63 3.80 8.73
CA VAL A 33 7.00 2.48 8.49
C VAL A 33 7.29 1.49 9.61
N LEU A 34 8.45 1.59 10.27
CA LEU A 34 8.80 0.70 11.39
C LEU A 34 7.94 0.90 12.65
N LEU A 35 7.13 1.97 12.70
CA LEU A 35 6.17 2.20 13.78
C LEU A 35 4.81 1.53 13.53
N THR A 36 4.66 0.86 12.38
CA THR A 36 3.37 0.27 12.02
C THR A 36 3.03 -0.93 12.89
N GLN A 37 1.75 -1.07 13.21
CA GLN A 37 1.20 -2.16 14.00
C GLN A 37 0.52 -3.19 13.11
N ARG A 38 0.27 -4.39 13.65
CA ARG A 38 -0.56 -5.38 12.96
C ARG A 38 -1.92 -4.77 12.61
N GLY A 39 -2.35 -4.93 11.36
CA GLY A 39 -3.60 -4.36 10.85
C GLY A 39 -3.43 -3.04 10.11
N ASP A 40 -2.35 -2.29 10.35
CA ASP A 40 -2.07 -1.06 9.61
C ASP A 40 -1.92 -1.33 8.11
N VAL A 41 -2.36 -0.36 7.30
CA VAL A 41 -2.18 -0.38 5.85
C VAL A 41 -0.76 0.07 5.52
N VAL A 42 -0.11 -0.62 4.58
CA VAL A 42 1.22 -0.25 4.09
C VAL A 42 1.24 -0.15 2.58
N LEU A 43 2.18 0.64 2.04
CA LEU A 43 2.50 0.69 0.61
C LEU A 43 3.92 0.16 0.39
N ALA A 44 4.04 -0.91 -0.40
CA ALA A 44 5.32 -1.54 -0.73
C ALA A 44 6.07 -0.76 -1.83
N ASP A 45 7.40 -0.73 -1.75
CA ASP A 45 8.29 -0.15 -2.78
C ASP A 45 8.70 -1.17 -3.86
N THR A 46 8.13 -2.37 -3.80
CA THR A 46 8.47 -3.51 -4.68
C THR A 46 7.54 -3.66 -5.89
N GLY A 47 6.60 -2.73 -6.07
CA GLY A 47 5.54 -2.85 -7.09
C GLY A 47 4.33 -3.69 -6.67
N LEU A 48 4.32 -4.23 -5.44
CA LEU A 48 3.15 -4.93 -4.86
C LEU A 48 1.95 -4.01 -4.61
N GLY A 49 2.17 -2.70 -4.49
CA GLY A 49 1.12 -1.75 -4.11
C GLY A 49 0.76 -1.85 -2.63
N PHE A 50 -0.54 -1.78 -2.32
CA PHE A 50 -1.04 -1.76 -0.94
C PHE A 50 -1.09 -3.16 -0.31
N GLY A 51 -0.83 -3.21 1.00
CA GLY A 51 -0.93 -4.42 1.81
C GLY A 51 -1.24 -4.13 3.26
N ILE A 52 -1.29 -5.18 4.08
CA ILE A 52 -1.57 -5.11 5.51
C ILE A 52 -0.37 -5.60 6.30
N CYS A 53 0.02 -4.84 7.32
CA CYS A 53 1.06 -5.27 8.25
C CYS A 53 0.59 -6.47 9.10
N THR A 54 1.45 -7.48 9.17
CA THR A 54 1.27 -8.70 9.97
C THR A 54 2.40 -8.88 10.98
N GLY A 55 3.03 -7.79 11.41
CA GLY A 55 4.16 -7.77 12.36
C GLY A 55 5.45 -7.33 11.64
N ALA A 56 6.42 -8.23 11.52
CA ALA A 56 7.68 -7.93 10.81
C ALA A 56 7.55 -7.93 9.28
N SER A 57 6.36 -8.23 8.76
CA SER A 57 6.07 -8.41 7.34
C SER A 57 4.75 -7.76 6.95
N ALA A 58 4.55 -7.57 5.66
CA ALA A 58 3.31 -7.13 5.07
C ALA A 58 2.79 -8.18 4.06
N VAL A 59 1.47 -8.32 3.99
CA VAL A 59 0.80 -9.19 3.01
C VAL A 59 -0.02 -8.32 2.06
N GLY A 60 0.19 -8.50 0.76
CA GLY A 60 -0.51 -7.78 -0.30
C GLY A 60 -0.99 -8.72 -1.41
N MET A 61 -1.83 -8.19 -2.29
CA MET A 61 -2.34 -8.92 -3.45
C MET A 61 -1.40 -8.72 -4.65
N ALA A 62 -1.01 -9.82 -5.30
CA ALA A 62 -0.27 -9.86 -6.55
C ALA A 62 -0.99 -10.77 -7.56
N PRO A 63 -0.60 -10.78 -8.86
CA PRO A 63 -1.19 -11.70 -9.84
C PRO A 63 -1.11 -13.18 -9.44
N GLU A 64 -0.10 -13.56 -8.67
CA GLU A 64 0.15 -14.93 -8.19
C GLU A 64 -0.65 -15.27 -6.91
N GLY A 65 -1.38 -14.31 -6.33
CA GLY A 65 -2.14 -14.45 -5.10
C GLY A 65 -1.64 -13.55 -3.98
N LEU A 66 -1.75 -14.02 -2.73
CA LEU A 66 -1.23 -13.29 -1.59
C LEU A 66 0.29 -13.46 -1.50
N VAL A 67 1.01 -12.33 -1.50
CA VAL A 67 2.47 -12.29 -1.39
C VAL A 67 2.85 -11.62 -0.09
N THR A 68 3.85 -12.19 0.58
CA THR A 68 4.42 -11.62 1.81
C THR A 68 5.74 -10.95 1.48
N VAL A 69 5.94 -9.73 1.97
CA VAL A 69 7.22 -9.01 1.91
C VAL A 69 7.67 -8.56 3.28
N PRO A 70 9.00 -8.40 3.51
CA PRO A 70 9.50 -7.77 4.73
C PRO A 70 8.95 -6.36 4.89
N LEU A 71 8.65 -5.94 6.13
CA LEU A 71 8.19 -4.57 6.41
C LEU A 71 9.21 -3.51 5.97
N THR A 72 10.50 -3.86 5.94
CA THR A 72 11.58 -2.99 5.42
C THR A 72 11.49 -2.73 3.92
N SER A 73 10.69 -3.50 3.17
CA SER A 73 10.38 -3.27 1.76
C SER A 73 9.17 -2.35 1.56
N CYS A 74 8.56 -1.87 2.64
CA CYS A 74 7.46 -0.91 2.60
C CYS A 74 7.95 0.52 2.80
N ARG A 75 7.35 1.45 2.06
CA ARG A 75 7.74 2.87 2.03
C ARG A 75 6.83 3.76 2.86
N LEU A 76 5.53 3.48 2.89
CA LEU A 76 4.54 4.25 3.64
C LEU A 76 3.64 3.33 4.46
N ALA A 77 3.07 3.87 5.54
CA ALA A 77 2.14 3.14 6.38
C ALA A 77 1.10 4.06 7.01
N TRP A 78 -0.13 3.57 7.21
CA TRP A 78 -1.25 4.29 7.79
C TRP A 78 -1.89 3.50 8.93
N PRO A 79 -2.26 4.16 10.03
CA PRO A 79 -3.10 3.54 11.05
C PRO A 79 -4.50 3.24 10.49
N THR A 80 -5.05 2.08 10.88
CA THR A 80 -6.47 1.73 10.67
C THR A 80 -7.28 1.87 11.94
#